data_AF-E1Z6S6-F1
#
_entry.id   AF-E1Z6S6-F1
#
_cell.length_a   1.000
_cell.length_b   1.000
_cell.length_c   1.000
_cell.angle_alpha   90.00
_cell.angle_beta   90.00
_cell.angle_gamma   90.00
#
_symmetry.space_group_name_H-M   'P 1'
#
loop_
_entity.id
_entity.type
_entity.pdbx_description
1 polymer ?
#
loop_
_entity_poly.entity_id
_entity_poly.type
_entity_poly.pdbx_seq_one_letter_code
_entity_poly.pdbx_strand_id
1 'polypeptide(L)'
;MPAGLREAAPAHGGRAAAYEDTAQRLVDALREAISTDLSDAEERQVRRAADPAKSLVRQFLTRWKGNGLVEGEESYRQLSAAIQLLGTFYQQNGQRTRLTGEVGQAVLDRLDAAEAALPMREDKVLPLPFF
;
A
#
# COMPACT_ATOMS: atom_id res chain seq x y z
N MET A 1 36.68 37.42 -0.24
CA MET A 1 35.46 37.36 0.60
C MET A 1 34.63 36.18 0.09
N PRO A 2 34.38 35.15 0.91
CA PRO A 2 33.87 33.86 0.43
C PRO A 2 32.35 33.88 0.17
N ALA A 3 31.96 32.97 -0.72
CA ALA A 3 30.62 32.73 -1.24
C ALA A 3 29.55 32.57 -0.14
N GLY A 4 28.52 33.42 -0.21
CA GLY A 4 27.32 33.33 0.63
C GLY A 4 26.14 32.78 -0.15
N LEU A 5 25.46 31.82 0.46
CA LEU A 5 24.18 31.21 0.10
C LEU A 5 24.15 30.32 -1.16
N ARG A 6 24.57 29.08 -0.96
CA ARG A 6 23.91 27.93 -1.57
C ARG A 6 23.13 27.20 -0.48
N GLU A 7 22.04 27.80 0.01
CA GLU A 7 21.03 27.07 0.79
C GLU A 7 20.19 26.25 -0.18
N ALA A 8 20.67 25.05 -0.48
CA ALA A 8 19.91 24.03 -1.15
C ALA A 8 19.50 22.97 -0.11
N ALA A 9 18.31 23.11 0.49
CA ALA A 9 17.43 22.01 0.92
C ALA A 9 16.12 22.53 1.55
N PRO A 10 15.00 21.77 1.52
CA PRO A 10 14.90 20.42 0.99
C PRO A 10 13.76 20.19 -0.03
N ALA A 11 14.08 19.42 -1.06
CA ALA A 11 13.11 18.71 -1.90
C ALA A 11 12.42 17.53 -1.16
N HIS A 12 12.18 17.63 0.15
CA HIS A 12 11.62 16.54 0.97
C HIS A 12 10.08 16.46 0.88
N GLY A 13 9.38 17.60 0.72
CA GLY A 13 7.91 17.61 0.64
C GLY A 13 7.34 16.89 -0.60
N GLY A 14 8.04 16.96 -1.74
CA GLY A 14 7.59 16.28 -2.97
C GLY A 14 7.78 14.76 -2.95
N ARG A 15 8.69 14.24 -2.12
CA ARG A 15 8.94 12.79 -2.01
C ARG A 15 8.02 12.12 -0.99
N ALA A 16 7.76 12.75 0.15
CA ALA A 16 6.78 12.24 1.12
C ALA A 16 5.37 12.19 0.50
N ALA A 17 4.92 13.28 -0.13
CA ALA A 17 3.63 13.32 -0.81
C ALA A 17 3.52 12.28 -1.96
N ALA A 18 4.63 11.99 -2.66
CA ALA A 18 4.64 10.96 -3.69
C ALA A 18 4.55 9.54 -3.08
N TYR A 19 5.11 9.33 -1.89
CA TYR A 19 4.99 8.07 -1.16
C TYR A 19 3.55 7.87 -0.69
N GLU A 20 2.97 8.88 -0.03
CA GLU A 20 1.58 8.86 0.45
C GLU A 20 0.59 8.57 -0.68
N ASP A 21 0.71 9.26 -1.82
CA ASP A 21 -0.16 9.00 -3.00
C ASP A 21 0.02 7.57 -3.53
N THR A 22 1.28 7.09 -3.63
CA THR A 22 1.54 5.72 -4.10
C THR A 22 0.99 4.69 -3.12
N ALA A 23 1.17 4.92 -1.82
CA ALA A 23 0.73 4.03 -0.75
C ALA A 23 -0.80 3.97 -0.67
N GLN A 24 -1.49 5.11 -0.72
CA GLN A 24 -2.94 5.16 -0.73
C GLN A 24 -3.53 4.42 -1.94
N ARG A 25 -3.04 4.73 -3.14
CA ARG A 25 -3.47 4.05 -4.37
C ARG A 25 -3.26 2.54 -4.29
N LEU A 26 -2.15 2.11 -3.70
CA LEU A 26 -1.83 0.70 -3.50
C LEU A 26 -2.81 0.05 -2.52
N VAL A 27 -3.13 0.71 -1.41
CA VAL A 27 -4.14 0.24 -0.44
C VAL A 27 -5.48 0.07 -1.12
N ASP A 28 -5.97 1.10 -1.82
CA ASP A 28 -7.26 1.07 -2.52
C ASP A 28 -7.33 -0.07 -3.54
N ALA A 29 -6.31 -0.19 -4.39
CA ALA A 29 -6.27 -1.23 -5.41
C ALA A 29 -6.17 -2.65 -4.82
N LEU A 30 -5.37 -2.85 -3.76
CA LEU A 30 -5.28 -4.15 -3.10
C LEU A 30 -6.59 -4.49 -2.38
N ARG A 31 -7.21 -3.53 -1.70
CA ARG A 31 -8.50 -3.71 -1.01
C ARG A 31 -9.59 -4.09 -2.02
N GLU A 32 -9.67 -3.42 -3.16
CA GLU A 32 -10.62 -3.77 -4.23
C GLU A 32 -10.36 -5.17 -4.80
N ALA A 33 -9.09 -5.48 -5.11
CA ALA A 33 -8.71 -6.78 -5.66
C ALA A 33 -9.04 -7.93 -4.70
N ILE A 34 -8.72 -7.79 -3.42
CA ILE A 34 -8.96 -8.82 -2.39
C ILE A 34 -10.45 -8.95 -2.12
N SER A 35 -11.18 -7.85 -1.98
CA SER A 35 -12.64 -7.89 -1.76
C SER A 35 -13.35 -8.58 -2.94
N THR A 36 -12.86 -8.35 -4.17
CA THR A 36 -13.37 -9.02 -5.37
C THR A 36 -13.00 -10.51 -5.38
N ASP A 37 -11.79 -10.89 -4.98
CA ASP A 37 -11.32 -12.28 -4.91
C ASP A 37 -12.09 -13.11 -3.87
N LEU A 38 -12.34 -12.50 -2.70
CA LEU A 38 -13.13 -13.07 -1.59
C LEU A 38 -14.64 -13.12 -1.89
N SER A 39 -15.10 -12.37 -2.88
CA SER A 39 -16.48 -12.44 -3.36
C SER A 39 -16.66 -13.61 -4.33
N ASP A 40 -17.90 -13.95 -4.65
CA ASP A 40 -18.24 -14.97 -5.65
C ASP A 40 -18.00 -14.51 -7.11
N ALA A 41 -17.20 -13.45 -7.31
CA ALA A 41 -16.92 -12.89 -8.64
C ALA A 41 -16.17 -13.90 -9.53
N GLU A 42 -16.35 -13.82 -10.85
CA GLU A 42 -15.63 -14.71 -11.77
C GLU A 42 -14.11 -14.49 -11.73
N GLU A 43 -13.31 -15.53 -12.00
CA GLU A 43 -11.84 -15.45 -12.11
C GLU A 43 -11.37 -14.29 -13.01
N ARG A 44 -12.12 -14.02 -14.10
CA ARG A 44 -11.82 -12.91 -15.03
C ARG A 44 -11.98 -11.53 -14.39
N GLN A 45 -12.99 -11.37 -13.54
CA GLN A 45 -13.27 -10.10 -12.85
C GLN A 45 -12.25 -9.87 -11.75
N VAL A 46 -11.92 -10.92 -10.98
CA VAL A 46 -10.84 -10.91 -9.98
C VAL A 46 -9.51 -10.49 -10.62
N ARG A 47 -9.18 -11.06 -11.79
CA ARG A 47 -7.95 -10.69 -12.52
C ARG A 47 -7.95 -9.22 -12.94
N ARG A 48 -9.04 -8.73 -13.51
CA ARG A 48 -9.17 -7.32 -13.91
C ARG A 48 -9.02 -6.37 -12.73
N ALA A 49 -9.57 -6.71 -11.56
CA ALA A 49 -9.39 -5.94 -10.33
C ALA A 49 -7.95 -6.04 -9.79
N ALA A 50 -7.31 -7.19 -9.93
CA ALA A 50 -5.93 -7.42 -9.46
C ALA A 50 -4.84 -6.84 -10.39
N ASP A 51 -5.12 -6.63 -11.68
CA ASP A 51 -4.18 -6.03 -12.64
C ASP A 51 -3.63 -4.66 -12.19
N PRO A 52 -4.46 -3.65 -11.84
CA PRO A 52 -3.97 -2.38 -11.32
C PRO A 52 -3.18 -2.55 -10.02
N ALA A 53 -3.64 -3.42 -9.11
CA ALA A 53 -2.92 -3.71 -7.87
C ALA A 53 -1.52 -4.29 -8.15
N LYS A 54 -1.37 -5.25 -9.06
CA LYS A 54 -0.07 -5.82 -9.46
C LYS A 54 0.88 -4.78 -10.07
N SER A 55 0.33 -3.82 -10.82
CA SER A 55 1.11 -2.72 -11.38
C SER A 55 1.63 -1.80 -10.27
N LEU A 56 0.74 -1.41 -9.34
CA LEU A 56 1.06 -0.57 -8.20
C LEU A 56 2.05 -1.23 -7.24
N VAL A 57 1.91 -2.54 -6.97
CA VAL A 57 2.88 -3.31 -6.18
C VAL A 57 4.28 -3.23 -6.80
N ARG A 58 4.39 -3.44 -8.13
CA ARG A 58 5.68 -3.35 -8.83
C ARG A 58 6.25 -1.94 -8.79
N GLN A 59 5.42 -0.92 -8.99
CA GLN A 59 5.84 0.47 -8.91
C GLN A 59 6.31 0.83 -7.50
N PHE A 60 5.56 0.43 -6.48
CA PHE A 60 5.88 0.66 -5.07
C PHE A 60 7.23 0.02 -4.72
N LEU A 61 7.40 -1.26 -5.03
CA LEU A 61 8.67 -1.97 -4.79
C LEU A 61 9.82 -1.38 -5.61
N THR A 62 9.60 -0.89 -6.83
CA THR A 62 10.68 -0.29 -7.63
C THR A 62 11.10 1.08 -7.09
N ARG A 63 10.14 1.84 -6.55
CA ARG A 63 10.35 3.25 -6.14
C ARG A 63 10.78 3.40 -4.68
N TRP A 64 10.29 2.52 -3.81
CA TRP A 64 10.38 2.68 -2.35
C TRP A 64 11.18 1.58 -1.66
N LYS A 65 11.41 0.42 -2.30
CA LYS A 65 12.22 -0.65 -1.71
C LYS A 65 13.67 -0.21 -1.54
N GLY A 66 14.20 -0.36 -0.33
CA GLY A 66 15.57 0.07 0.01
C GLY A 66 15.73 1.59 0.13
N ASN A 67 14.62 2.33 0.20
CA ASN A 67 14.66 3.77 0.45
C ASN A 67 14.59 4.02 1.95
N GLY A 68 15.74 4.36 2.55
CA GLY A 68 15.87 4.59 3.99
C GLY A 68 14.99 5.71 4.57
N LEU A 69 14.32 6.52 3.73
CA LEU A 69 13.34 7.51 4.17
C LEU A 69 12.00 6.89 4.57
N VAL A 70 11.60 5.79 3.95
CA VAL A 70 10.31 5.12 4.20
C VAL A 70 10.45 3.79 4.92
N GLU A 71 11.65 3.22 4.99
CA GLU A 71 11.89 1.95 5.70
C GLU A 71 11.58 2.01 7.21
N GLY A 72 11.66 3.21 7.80
CA GLY A 72 11.28 3.43 9.19
C GLY A 72 9.76 3.54 9.42
N GLU A 73 9.00 3.87 8.38
CA GLU A 73 7.56 4.11 8.46
C GLU A 73 6.80 2.81 8.73
N GLU A 74 5.86 2.86 9.67
CA GLU A 74 5.00 1.72 9.99
C GLU A 74 4.12 1.35 8.79
N SER A 75 3.63 2.35 8.06
CA SER A 75 2.86 2.18 6.82
C SER A 75 3.62 1.37 5.76
N TYR A 76 4.93 1.64 5.58
CA TYR A 76 5.77 0.89 4.66
C TYR A 76 5.97 -0.56 5.12
N ARG A 77 6.18 -0.78 6.42
CA ARG A 77 6.33 -2.14 6.99
C ARG A 77 5.06 -2.96 6.79
N GLN A 78 3.90 -2.39 7.08
CA GLN A 78 2.60 -3.05 6.91
C GLN A 78 2.29 -3.35 5.43
N LEU A 79 2.52 -2.40 4.52
CA LEU A 79 2.36 -2.63 3.07
C LEU A 79 3.31 -3.70 2.54
N SER A 80 4.57 -3.68 2.97
CA SER A 80 5.56 -4.67 2.56
C SER A 80 5.18 -6.07 3.06
N ALA A 81 4.69 -6.17 4.30
CA ALA A 81 4.20 -7.42 4.87
C ALA A 81 2.96 -7.94 4.12
N ALA A 82 2.02 -7.05 3.76
CA ALA A 82 0.85 -7.40 2.95
C ALA A 82 1.25 -7.96 1.57
N ILE A 83 2.18 -7.29 0.87
CA ILE A 83 2.71 -7.74 -0.42
C ILE A 83 3.43 -9.08 -0.28
N GLN A 84 4.25 -9.25 0.76
CA GLN A 84 4.93 -10.52 1.03
C GLN A 84 3.94 -11.64 1.29
N LEU A 85 2.89 -11.41 2.10
CA LEU A 85 1.87 -12.42 2.40
C LEU A 85 1.17 -12.90 1.12
N LEU A 86 0.77 -11.97 0.26
CA LEU A 86 0.20 -12.28 -1.05
C LEU A 86 1.20 -13.07 -1.92
N GLY A 87 2.44 -12.59 -2.00
CA GLY A 87 3.51 -13.24 -2.76
C GLY A 87 3.75 -14.69 -2.32
N THR A 88 3.88 -14.93 -1.02
CA THR A 88 4.07 -16.26 -0.43
C THR A 88 2.85 -17.15 -0.67
N PHE A 89 1.64 -16.62 -0.50
CA PHE A 89 0.41 -17.39 -0.74
C PHE A 89 0.34 -17.89 -2.20
N TYR A 90 0.51 -17.00 -3.18
CA TYR A 90 0.47 -17.37 -4.60
C TYR A 90 1.67 -18.21 -5.02
N GLN A 91 2.83 -18.07 -4.38
CA GLN A 91 3.99 -18.93 -4.63
C GLN A 91 3.73 -20.37 -4.15
N GLN A 92 3.09 -20.55 -2.99
CA GLN A 92 2.83 -21.85 -2.39
C GLN A 92 1.61 -22.56 -3.01
N ASN A 93 0.53 -21.82 -3.27
CA ASN A 93 -0.74 -22.38 -3.73
C ASN A 93 -0.92 -22.26 -5.25
N GLY A 94 -0.09 -21.48 -5.94
CA GLY A 94 -0.19 -21.22 -7.38
C GLY A 94 -0.94 -19.92 -7.70
N GLN A 95 -0.52 -19.26 -8.78
CA GLN A 95 -1.00 -17.93 -9.19
C GLN A 95 -2.50 -17.88 -9.56
N ARG A 96 -3.14 -19.03 -9.76
CA ARG A 96 -4.57 -19.16 -10.11
C ARG A 96 -5.43 -19.57 -8.92
N THR A 97 -4.83 -19.77 -7.76
CA THR A 97 -5.57 -20.14 -6.54
C THR A 97 -6.21 -18.89 -5.96
N ARG A 98 -7.50 -19.00 -5.63
CA ARG A 98 -8.23 -17.96 -4.90
C ARG A 98 -7.65 -17.75 -3.51
N LEU A 99 -7.70 -16.52 -3.03
CA LEU A 99 -7.37 -16.22 -1.65
C LEU A 99 -8.35 -16.92 -0.72
N THR A 100 -7.82 -17.51 0.35
CA THR A 100 -8.67 -17.97 1.45
C THR A 100 -9.16 -16.77 2.23
N GLY A 101 -10.34 -16.89 2.87
CA GLY A 101 -10.89 -15.82 3.72
C GLY A 101 -9.91 -15.35 4.78
N GLU A 102 -9.17 -16.28 5.41
CA GLU A 102 -8.13 -15.94 6.39
C GLU A 102 -7.00 -15.10 5.80
N VAL A 103 -6.44 -15.50 4.65
CA VAL A 103 -5.32 -14.77 4.04
C VAL A 103 -5.80 -13.41 3.52
N GLY A 104 -6.94 -13.37 2.84
CA GLY A 104 -7.53 -12.11 2.38
C GLY A 104 -7.79 -11.15 3.53
N GLN A 105 -8.40 -11.61 4.63
CA GLN A 105 -8.65 -10.78 5.81
C GLN A 105 -7.35 -10.32 6.47
N ALA A 106 -6.34 -11.19 6.58
CA ALA A 106 -5.03 -10.84 7.14
C ALA A 106 -4.27 -9.81 6.29
N VAL A 107 -4.52 -9.76 4.98
CA VAL A 107 -3.99 -8.69 4.12
C VAL A 107 -4.79 -7.41 4.34
N LEU A 108 -6.13 -7.47 4.35
CA LEU A 108 -6.98 -6.30 4.57
C LEU A 108 -6.68 -5.60 5.90
N ASP A 109 -6.44 -6.35 6.97
CA ASP A 109 -6.05 -5.84 8.29
C ASP A 109 -4.71 -5.07 8.23
N ARG A 110 -3.73 -5.60 7.51
CA ARG A 110 -2.44 -4.91 7.28
C ARG A 110 -2.60 -3.65 6.43
N LEU A 111 -3.49 -3.67 5.43
CA LEU A 111 -3.76 -2.50 4.62
C LEU A 111 -4.42 -1.40 5.45
N ASP A 112 -5.32 -1.76 6.37
CA ASP A 112 -5.96 -0.84 7.30
C ASP A 112 -4.95 -0.22 8.27
N ALA A 113 -4.08 -1.05 8.85
CA ALA A 113 -2.97 -0.58 9.69
C ALA A 113 -2.00 0.31 8.92
N ALA A 114 -1.73 -0.01 7.65
CA ALA A 114 -0.89 0.82 6.80
C ALA A 114 -1.53 2.18 6.50
N GLU A 115 -2.82 2.20 6.17
CA GLU A 115 -3.60 3.41 5.91
C GLU A 115 -3.68 4.30 7.16
N ALA A 116 -3.90 3.72 8.33
CA ALA A 116 -3.91 4.43 9.61
C ALA A 116 -2.53 5.00 10.00
N ALA A 117 -1.46 4.34 9.56
CA ALA A 117 -0.08 4.79 9.77
C ALA A 117 0.41 5.78 8.72
N LEU A 118 -0.30 5.95 7.60
CA LEU A 118 -0.02 7.06 6.70
C LEU A 118 -0.40 8.35 7.44
N PRO A 119 0.42 9.40 7.38
CA PRO A 119 -0.01 10.71 7.82
C PRO A 119 -1.18 11.10 6.93
N MET A 120 -2.40 10.85 7.41
CA MET A 120 -3.64 11.22 6.74
C MET A 120 -3.49 12.67 6.28
N ARG A 121 -3.57 12.90 4.96
CA ARG A 121 -4.05 14.21 4.50
C ARG A 121 -5.38 14.39 5.23
N GLU A 122 -5.41 15.35 6.15
CA GLU A 122 -6.56 15.68 7.00
C GLU A 122 -7.83 15.85 6.17
N ASP A 123 -8.55 14.78 5.82
CA ASP A 123 -9.91 14.85 5.28
C ASP A 123 -10.58 13.46 5.24
N LYS A 124 -10.66 12.78 6.38
CA LYS A 124 -11.77 11.86 6.61
C LYS A 124 -12.11 11.81 8.10
N VAL A 125 -12.88 12.82 8.48
CA VAL A 125 -13.76 12.93 9.64
C VAL A 125 -13.88 11.64 10.44
N LEU A 126 -13.23 11.60 11.60
CA LEU A 126 -13.61 10.71 12.69
C LEU A 126 -15.01 11.15 13.17
N PRO A 127 -16.04 10.28 13.18
CA PRO A 127 -17.19 10.55 14.01
C PRO A 127 -16.73 10.45 15.47
N LEU A 128 -16.59 11.60 16.12
CA LEU A 128 -16.37 11.66 17.57
C LEU A 128 -17.50 10.91 18.28
N PRO A 129 -17.20 10.16 19.36
CA PRO A 129 -18.25 9.54 20.15
C PRO A 129 -19.07 10.66 20.82
N PHE A 130 -20.36 10.68 20.53
CA PHE A 130 -21.33 11.47 21.27
C PHE A 130 -21.30 11.04 22.75
N PHE A 131 -21.00 11.98 23.64
CA PHE A 131 -21.23 11.88 25.08
C PHE A 131 -22.50 12.63 25.44
#